data_AF-A0A8K9XM76-F1
#
_entry.id   AF-A0A8K9XM76-F1
#
_cell.length_a   1.000
_cell.length_b   1.000
_cell.length_c   1.000
_cell.angle_alpha   90.00
_cell.angle_beta   90.00
_cell.angle_gamma   90.00
#
_symmetry.space_group_name_H-M   'P 1'
#
loop_
_entity.id
_entity.type
_entity.pdbx_description
1 polymer ?
#
loop_
_entity_poly.entity_id
_entity_poly.type
_entity_poly.pdbx_seq_one_letter_code
_entity_poly.pdbx_strand_id
1 'polypeptide(L)'
;GTCITATCKENGTIVQIMNPCIDWISKYYPSVGPEGGDFETIENIRKSGIDICSQPKEVECRAKDNIYVPLAELGQNVECNPSVGLICRNKDQGIPPICYNYEIRVRCCVDTVCEWSDWISKYYPSVGPEGGDFETIENIRKSGIDICSSPKDVECRAKDNIHVPLAELGQNVECNPSVGLICRNKDQGIPPICYNYEIRVRCCHCLSYSQHCLS
;
A
#
# COMPACT_ATOMS: atom_id res chain seq x y z
N GLY A 1 -2.31 -26.66 6.74
CA GLY A 1 -3.30 -26.46 7.82
C GLY A 1 -4.63 -26.16 7.20
N THR A 2 -5.74 -26.71 7.68
CA THR A 2 -7.06 -26.61 7.03
C THR A 2 -7.54 -25.16 6.91
N CYS A 3 -7.90 -24.75 5.69
CA CYS A 3 -8.58 -23.50 5.38
C CYS A 3 -10.12 -23.67 5.50
N ILE A 4 -10.70 -22.77 6.29
CA ILE A 4 -12.09 -22.43 6.61
C ILE A 4 -12.74 -21.45 5.63
N THR A 5 -13.84 -21.78 4.99
CA THR A 5 -14.69 -20.79 4.33
C THR A 5 -15.61 -20.12 5.35
N ALA A 6 -15.65 -18.78 5.39
CA ALA A 6 -16.56 -18.04 6.28
C ALA A 6 -17.94 -17.81 5.62
N THR A 7 -19.02 -17.90 6.42
CA THR A 7 -20.38 -17.49 6.07
C THR A 7 -20.87 -16.46 7.08
N CYS A 8 -21.33 -15.28 6.64
CA CYS A 8 -22.00 -14.30 7.52
C CYS A 8 -23.49 -14.69 7.67
N LYS A 9 -24.09 -14.42 8.84
CA LYS A 9 -25.55 -14.40 9.01
C LYS A 9 -26.11 -13.06 8.52
N GLU A 10 -27.39 -13.02 8.17
CA GLU A 10 -28.13 -11.80 7.77
C GLU A 10 -28.08 -10.68 8.83
N ASN A 11 -27.76 -10.99 10.09
CA ASN A 11 -27.66 -10.05 11.20
C ASN A 11 -26.20 -9.59 11.49
N GLY A 12 -25.26 -9.82 10.58
CA GLY A 12 -23.86 -9.39 10.71
C GLY A 12 -23.00 -10.19 11.70
N THR A 13 -23.53 -11.28 12.26
CA THR A 13 -22.76 -12.10 13.22
C THR A 13 -21.87 -13.13 12.51
N ILE A 14 -20.60 -13.20 12.89
CA ILE A 14 -19.60 -14.15 12.35
C ILE A 14 -19.92 -15.57 12.89
N VAL A 15 -20.10 -16.54 11.99
CA VAL A 15 -20.42 -17.94 12.36
C VAL A 15 -19.18 -18.80 12.58
N GLN A 16 -18.11 -18.57 11.80
CA GLN A 16 -16.84 -19.28 11.95
C GLN A 16 -15.70 -18.41 11.38
N ILE A 17 -14.57 -18.33 12.08
CA ILE A 17 -13.42 -17.54 11.64
C ILE A 17 -12.57 -18.39 10.72
N MET A 18 -12.35 -17.91 9.49
CA MET A 18 -11.09 -18.15 8.81
C MET A 18 -10.79 -17.11 7.73
N ASN A 19 -9.53 -16.73 7.74
CA ASN A 19 -8.84 -16.05 6.66
C ASN A 19 -8.67 -17.06 5.51
N PRO A 20 -8.92 -16.74 4.23
CA PRO A 20 -8.37 -17.48 3.12
C PRO A 20 -6.87 -17.14 3.06
N CYS A 21 -6.13 -17.43 4.13
CA CYS A 21 -4.74 -17.73 3.94
C CYS A 21 -4.78 -18.96 3.03
N ILE A 22 -4.41 -18.77 1.77
CA ILE A 22 -4.04 -19.92 0.95
C ILE A 22 -2.93 -20.60 1.75
N ASP A 23 -3.02 -21.92 1.94
CA ASP A 23 -1.97 -22.66 2.64
C ASP A 23 -0.61 -22.38 1.96
N TRP A 24 0.49 -22.71 2.62
CA TRP A 24 1.81 -22.45 2.06
C TRP A 24 1.95 -22.97 0.62
N ILE A 25 2.29 -22.07 -0.29
CA ILE A 25 2.43 -22.31 -1.73
C ILE A 25 3.92 -22.54 -2.01
N SER A 26 4.23 -23.75 -2.45
CA SER A 26 5.56 -24.21 -2.88
C SER A 26 5.38 -24.86 -4.25
N LYS A 27 5.21 -24.05 -5.29
CA LYS A 27 4.91 -24.51 -6.65
C LYS A 27 6.16 -24.65 -7.52
N TYR A 28 7.16 -23.79 -7.32
CA TYR A 28 8.35 -23.67 -8.14
C TYR A 28 9.57 -24.09 -7.32
N TYR A 29 10.07 -25.30 -7.52
CA TYR A 29 11.24 -25.79 -6.81
C TYR A 29 12.52 -25.05 -7.19
N PRO A 30 13.51 -24.95 -6.28
CA PRO A 30 14.78 -24.31 -6.55
C PRO A 30 15.49 -24.94 -7.75
N SER A 31 15.82 -24.11 -8.73
CA SER A 31 16.55 -24.48 -9.93
C SER A 31 18.05 -24.30 -9.75
N VAL A 32 18.84 -25.19 -10.36
CA VAL A 32 20.31 -25.17 -10.28
C VAL A 32 20.93 -24.21 -11.30
N GLY A 33 22.20 -23.86 -11.09
CA GLY A 33 22.98 -23.03 -12.01
C GLY A 33 22.93 -21.53 -11.70
N PRO A 34 23.74 -20.70 -12.40
CA PRO A 34 23.93 -19.30 -12.05
C PRO A 34 22.65 -18.44 -12.17
N GLU A 35 21.84 -18.71 -13.19
CA GLU A 35 20.53 -18.05 -13.39
C GLU A 35 19.40 -18.81 -12.71
N GLY A 36 19.72 -19.87 -11.96
CA GLY A 36 18.76 -20.60 -11.15
C GLY A 36 18.42 -19.86 -9.87
N GLY A 37 17.61 -20.51 -9.05
CA GLY A 37 17.08 -19.96 -7.82
C GLY A 37 15.67 -20.48 -7.56
N ASP A 38 15.02 -19.86 -6.59
CA ASP A 38 13.66 -20.16 -6.19
C ASP A 38 12.76 -18.94 -6.37
N PHE A 39 11.61 -19.14 -7.02
CA PHE A 39 10.79 -18.09 -7.61
C PHE A 39 9.30 -18.34 -7.40
N GLU A 40 8.87 -18.34 -6.14
CA GLU A 40 7.47 -18.29 -5.74
C GLU A 40 6.89 -16.87 -5.93
N THR A 41 6.97 -16.35 -7.15
CA THR A 41 6.45 -15.02 -7.48
C THR A 41 4.93 -15.07 -7.65
N ILE A 42 4.25 -13.97 -7.35
CA ILE A 42 2.80 -13.83 -7.56
C ILE A 42 2.42 -14.13 -9.01
N GLU A 43 3.25 -13.70 -9.97
CA GLU A 43 3.05 -13.98 -11.39
C GLU A 43 3.17 -15.48 -11.71
N ASN A 44 4.23 -16.13 -11.22
CA ASN A 44 4.46 -17.56 -11.45
C ASN A 44 3.33 -18.40 -10.84
N ILE A 45 2.94 -18.09 -9.60
CA ILE A 45 1.85 -18.80 -8.92
C ILE A 45 0.54 -18.70 -9.71
N ARG A 46 0.19 -17.52 -10.22
CA ARG A 46 -0.98 -17.36 -11.10
C ARG A 46 -0.87 -18.17 -12.39
N LYS A 47 0.29 -18.15 -13.05
CA LYS A 47 0.54 -18.95 -14.28
C LYS A 47 0.38 -20.45 -14.03
N SER A 48 0.58 -20.90 -12.79
CA SER A 48 0.40 -22.30 -12.41
C SER A 48 -1.08 -22.72 -12.24
N GLY A 49 -2.01 -21.77 -12.33
CA GLY A 49 -3.45 -22.00 -12.15
C GLY A 49 -3.93 -21.91 -10.70
N ILE A 50 -3.07 -21.51 -9.76
CA ILE A 50 -3.47 -21.22 -8.38
C ILE A 50 -4.11 -19.83 -8.37
N ASP A 51 -5.38 -19.78 -7.97
CA ASP A 51 -6.11 -18.52 -7.84
C ASP A 51 -5.72 -17.80 -6.54
N ILE A 52 -5.15 -16.61 -6.70
CA ILE A 52 -4.75 -15.71 -5.62
C ILE A 52 -5.25 -14.30 -5.99
N CYS A 53 -5.60 -13.50 -4.99
CA CYS A 53 -6.07 -12.14 -5.20
C CYS A 53 -5.15 -11.31 -6.11
N SER A 54 -5.75 -10.37 -6.85
CA SER A 54 -5.07 -9.50 -7.82
C SER A 54 -3.95 -8.65 -7.18
N GLN A 55 -4.11 -8.26 -5.92
CA GLN A 55 -3.10 -7.59 -5.11
C GLN A 55 -3.11 -8.18 -3.69
N PRO A 56 -2.14 -9.04 -3.34
CA PRO A 56 -1.96 -9.48 -1.96
C PRO A 56 -1.70 -8.28 -1.04
N LYS A 57 -2.32 -8.29 0.13
CA LYS A 57 -2.09 -7.26 1.16
C LYS A 57 -0.78 -7.50 1.88
N GLU A 58 -0.54 -8.77 2.22
CA GLU A 58 0.66 -9.25 2.88
C GLU A 58 1.11 -10.55 2.21
N VAL A 59 2.41 -10.80 2.28
CA VAL A 59 3.04 -12.06 1.89
C VAL A 59 3.98 -12.45 3.02
N GLU A 60 3.82 -13.68 3.49
CA GLU A 60 4.77 -14.33 4.38
C GLU A 60 5.60 -15.32 3.55
N CYS A 61 6.90 -15.41 3.81
CA CYS A 61 7.76 -16.39 3.16
C CYS A 61 8.59 -17.14 4.20
N ARG A 62 8.92 -18.40 3.91
CA ARG A 62 9.81 -19.21 4.75
C ARG A 62 10.50 -20.30 3.94
N ALA A 63 11.63 -20.80 4.44
CA ALA A 63 12.25 -22.01 3.91
C ALA A 63 11.44 -23.23 4.37
N LYS A 64 11.06 -24.09 3.42
CA LYS A 64 10.22 -25.28 3.64
C LYS A 64 10.84 -26.28 4.61
N ASP A 65 12.16 -26.46 4.51
CA ASP A 65 12.90 -27.41 5.36
C ASP A 65 13.47 -26.76 6.64
N ASN A 66 13.31 -25.45 6.81
CA ASN A 66 13.83 -24.67 7.95
C ASN A 66 12.78 -23.73 8.56
N ILE A 67 11.56 -24.25 8.79
CA ILE A 67 10.39 -23.43 9.16
C ILE A 67 10.51 -22.63 10.47
N TYR A 68 11.47 -22.97 11.33
CA TYR A 68 11.70 -22.30 12.61
C TYR A 68 12.76 -21.21 12.53
N VAL A 69 13.48 -21.11 11.41
CA VAL A 69 14.54 -20.12 11.21
C VAL A 69 13.96 -18.94 10.41
N PRO A 70 13.95 -17.71 10.96
CA PRO A 70 13.51 -16.54 10.24
C PRO A 70 14.34 -16.31 8.96
N LEU A 71 13.73 -15.76 7.90
CA LEU A 71 14.43 -15.49 6.63
C LEU A 71 15.73 -14.68 6.82
N ALA A 72 15.68 -13.68 7.70
CA ALA A 72 16.83 -12.81 7.99
C ALA A 72 18.03 -13.55 8.62
N GLU A 73 17.80 -14.74 9.19
CA GLU A 73 18.82 -15.56 9.85
C GLU A 73 19.31 -16.73 8.98
N LEU A 74 18.65 -17.00 7.84
CA LEU A 74 19.03 -18.09 6.93
C LEU A 74 20.36 -17.86 6.20
N GLY A 75 20.87 -16.62 6.20
CA GLY A 75 22.08 -16.26 5.48
C GLY A 75 21.91 -16.23 3.95
N GLN A 76 20.67 -16.12 3.46
CA GLN A 76 20.35 -16.00 2.03
C GLN A 76 19.77 -14.62 1.71
N ASN A 77 20.13 -14.08 0.55
CA ASN A 77 19.54 -12.85 0.03
C ASN A 77 18.21 -13.18 -0.66
N VAL A 78 17.10 -12.90 0.03
CA VAL A 78 15.74 -13.25 -0.39
C VAL A 78 14.87 -12.00 -0.38
N GLU A 79 14.23 -11.71 -1.50
CA GLU A 79 13.16 -10.71 -1.59
C GLU A 79 11.83 -11.38 -1.25
N CYS A 80 11.11 -10.84 -0.26
CA CYS A 80 9.78 -11.31 0.14
C CYS A 80 8.88 -10.10 0.39
N ASN A 81 7.96 -9.80 -0.53
CA ASN A 81 7.01 -8.70 -0.37
C ASN A 81 5.71 -8.91 -1.16
N PRO A 82 4.63 -8.17 -0.85
CA PRO A 82 3.31 -8.39 -1.46
C PRO A 82 3.23 -8.09 -2.96
N SER A 83 4.13 -7.26 -3.48
CA SER A 83 4.15 -6.87 -4.90
C SER A 83 4.74 -7.97 -5.77
N VAL A 84 5.76 -8.67 -5.30
CA VAL A 84 6.50 -9.67 -6.10
C VAL A 84 6.23 -11.11 -5.67
N GLY A 85 5.93 -11.36 -4.40
CA GLY A 85 5.94 -12.70 -3.81
C GLY A 85 7.32 -12.98 -3.19
N LEU A 86 7.93 -14.11 -3.56
CA LEU A 86 9.31 -14.44 -3.18
C LEU A 86 10.23 -14.55 -4.40
N ILE A 87 11.42 -13.98 -4.28
CA ILE A 87 12.53 -14.16 -5.22
C ILE A 87 13.80 -14.48 -4.44
N CYS A 88 14.41 -15.62 -4.74
CA CYS A 88 15.77 -15.95 -4.40
C CYS A 88 16.53 -16.30 -5.69
N ARG A 89 17.65 -15.64 -5.97
CA ARG A 89 18.51 -15.95 -7.13
C ARG A 89 19.82 -16.55 -6.65
N ASN A 90 20.27 -17.63 -7.30
CA ASN A 90 21.52 -18.31 -6.96
C ASN A 90 22.73 -17.37 -7.04
N LYS A 91 22.78 -16.49 -8.06
CA LYS A 91 23.84 -15.50 -8.24
C LYS A 91 23.95 -14.45 -7.12
N ASP A 92 22.88 -14.26 -6.36
CA ASP A 92 22.82 -13.30 -5.25
C ASP A 92 23.23 -13.96 -3.90
N GLN A 93 23.53 -15.27 -3.90
CA GLN A 93 23.84 -16.04 -2.69
C GLN A 93 25.35 -16.21 -2.45
N GLY A 94 25.70 -16.45 -1.19
CA GLY A 94 27.03 -16.86 -0.76
C GLY A 94 27.36 -18.31 -1.13
N ILE A 95 28.23 -18.96 -0.36
CA ILE A 95 28.57 -20.38 -0.57
C ILE A 95 27.75 -21.23 0.41
N PRO A 96 27.00 -22.25 -0.05
CA PRO A 96 26.85 -22.66 -1.45
C PRO A 96 25.94 -21.69 -2.25
N PRO A 97 26.20 -21.46 -3.55
CA PRO A 97 25.46 -20.50 -4.37
C PRO A 97 24.15 -21.09 -4.89
N ILE A 98 23.33 -21.59 -3.96
CA ILE A 98 22.04 -22.22 -4.24
C ILE A 98 20.99 -21.70 -3.27
N CYS A 99 19.82 -21.36 -3.78
CA CYS A 99 18.67 -21.04 -2.95
C CYS A 99 18.14 -22.28 -2.22
N TYR A 100 17.66 -22.08 -1.00
CA TYR A 100 16.80 -23.07 -0.36
C TYR A 100 15.46 -23.19 -1.09
N ASN A 101 14.71 -24.24 -0.75
CA ASN A 101 13.33 -24.39 -1.18
C ASN A 101 12.43 -23.57 -0.24
N TYR A 102 11.83 -22.52 -0.76
CA TYR A 102 10.95 -21.60 -0.09
C TYR A 102 9.50 -21.90 -0.42
N GLU A 103 8.64 -21.32 0.39
CA GLU A 103 7.20 -21.31 0.18
C GLU A 103 6.64 -19.98 0.68
N ILE A 104 5.54 -19.56 0.06
CA ILE A 104 4.87 -18.31 0.43
C ILE A 104 3.46 -18.54 0.94
N ARG A 105 2.96 -17.63 1.75
CA ARG A 105 1.57 -17.56 2.16
C ARG A 105 1.07 -16.14 1.93
N VAL A 106 0.06 -16.02 1.08
CA VAL A 106 -0.54 -14.72 0.75
C VAL A 106 -1.72 -14.44 1.68
N ARG A 107 -1.87 -13.17 2.08
CA ARG A 107 -3.09 -12.67 2.71
C ARG A 107 -3.80 -11.74 1.73
N CYS A 108 -5.01 -12.13 1.37
CA CYS A 108 -5.85 -11.37 0.45
C CYS A 108 -6.82 -10.44 1.18
N CYS A 109 -7.17 -9.34 0.52
CA CYS A 109 -8.30 -8.51 0.94
C CYS A 109 -9.61 -9.18 0.53
N VAL A 110 -10.56 -9.21 1.46
CA VAL A 110 -11.92 -9.69 1.21
C VAL A 110 -12.72 -8.62 0.47
N ASP A 111 -12.56 -7.39 0.95
CA ASP A 111 -13.16 -6.20 0.39
C ASP A 111 -12.22 -5.00 0.61
N THR A 112 -12.36 -3.98 -0.23
CA THR A 112 -11.60 -2.73 -0.13
C THR A 112 -12.59 -1.58 -0.01
N VAL A 113 -12.65 -0.98 1.18
CA VAL A 113 -13.46 0.21 1.41
C VAL A 113 -12.56 1.43 1.32
N CYS A 114 -13.01 2.43 0.57
CA CYS A 114 -12.28 3.67 0.36
C CYS A 114 -13.09 4.85 0.87
N GLU A 115 -12.55 5.54 1.85
CA GLU A 115 -13.21 6.66 2.53
C GLU A 115 -12.41 7.93 2.35
N TRP A 116 -13.11 9.05 2.31
CA TRP A 116 -12.50 10.37 2.33
C TRP A 116 -12.24 10.78 3.78
N SER A 117 -11.07 11.36 4.04
CA SER A 117 -10.84 12.08 5.28
C SER A 117 -11.74 13.32 5.38
N ASP A 118 -11.82 13.87 6.59
CA ASP A 118 -12.21 15.27 6.75
C ASP A 118 -11.25 16.20 5.98
N TRP A 119 -11.68 17.44 5.76
CA TRP A 119 -10.81 18.47 5.19
C TRP A 119 -9.71 18.87 6.17
N ILE A 120 -8.49 18.95 5.66
CA ILE A 120 -7.25 19.21 6.39
C ILE A 120 -6.66 20.53 5.88
N SER A 121 -6.55 21.49 6.79
CA SER A 121 -5.90 22.80 6.60
C SER A 121 -4.98 23.01 7.80
N LYS A 122 -3.78 22.45 7.73
CA LYS A 122 -2.83 22.49 8.85
C LYS A 122 -1.91 23.69 8.79
N TYR A 123 -1.54 24.12 7.60
CA TYR A 123 -0.62 25.21 7.33
C TYR A 123 -1.41 26.42 6.83
N TYR A 124 -0.83 27.60 7.00
CA TYR A 124 -1.37 28.83 6.44
C TYR A 124 -0.39 29.36 5.40
N PRO A 125 -0.88 30.09 4.38
CA PRO A 125 -0.03 30.71 3.39
C PRO A 125 1.03 31.58 4.05
N SER A 126 2.29 31.19 3.86
CA SER A 126 3.43 31.97 4.31
C SER A 126 3.65 33.17 3.39
N VAL A 127 4.04 34.31 3.97
CA VAL A 127 4.25 35.56 3.22
C VAL A 127 5.60 35.59 2.51
N GLY A 128 5.70 36.41 1.47
CA GLY A 128 6.93 36.65 0.70
C GLY A 128 7.10 35.71 -0.50
N PRO A 129 8.07 35.98 -1.39
CA PRO A 129 8.20 35.26 -2.67
C PRO A 129 8.47 33.77 -2.54
N GLU A 130 9.26 33.38 -1.53
CA GLU A 130 9.55 31.96 -1.22
C GLU A 130 8.48 31.32 -0.32
N GLY A 131 7.44 32.08 0.02
CA GLY A 131 6.29 31.57 0.74
C GLY A 131 5.30 30.86 -0.18
N GLY A 132 4.15 30.53 0.39
CA GLY A 132 3.12 29.75 -0.26
C GLY A 132 2.35 28.91 0.74
N ASP A 133 1.50 28.04 0.20
CA ASP A 133 0.70 27.11 0.98
C ASP A 133 1.02 25.65 0.60
N PHE A 134 1.22 24.82 1.62
CA PHE A 134 1.89 23.53 1.49
C PHE A 134 1.23 22.45 2.34
N GLU A 135 -0.03 22.15 2.03
CA GLU A 135 -0.76 20.98 2.55
C GLU A 135 -0.26 19.69 1.89
N THR A 136 1.03 19.41 2.02
CA THR A 136 1.64 18.19 1.46
C THR A 136 1.34 16.99 2.35
N ILE A 137 1.27 15.80 1.76
CA ILE A 137 1.08 14.55 2.50
C ILE A 137 2.16 14.37 3.58
N GLU A 138 3.40 14.76 3.26
CA GLU A 138 4.51 14.70 4.21
C GLU A 138 4.32 15.69 5.37
N ASN A 139 3.97 16.93 5.09
CA ASN A 139 3.77 17.97 6.11
C ASN A 139 2.60 17.61 7.03
N ILE A 140 1.48 17.14 6.47
CA ILE A 140 0.31 16.71 7.23
C ILE A 140 0.69 15.58 8.21
N ARG A 141 1.43 14.57 7.76
CA ARG A 141 1.94 13.50 8.65
C ARG A 141 2.87 14.04 9.73
N LYS A 142 3.81 14.93 9.38
CA LYS A 142 4.73 15.58 10.36
C LYS A 142 3.98 16.38 11.41
N SER A 143 2.79 16.87 11.09
CA SER A 143 1.94 17.60 12.02
C SER A 143 1.20 16.73 13.04
N GLY A 144 1.28 15.40 12.90
CA GLY A 144 0.63 14.42 13.76
C GLY A 144 -0.77 13.99 13.30
N ILE A 145 -1.22 14.44 12.13
CA ILE A 145 -2.48 13.97 11.54
C ILE A 145 -2.22 12.63 10.86
N ASP A 146 -2.95 11.60 11.29
CA ASP A 146 -2.86 10.26 10.73
C ASP A 146 -3.65 10.17 9.42
N ILE A 147 -2.95 9.81 8.34
CA ILE A 147 -3.50 9.55 7.02
C ILE A 147 -2.80 8.32 6.45
N CYS A 148 -3.50 7.54 5.62
CA CYS A 148 -2.94 6.33 5.03
C CYS A 148 -1.60 6.58 4.30
N SER A 149 -0.75 5.55 4.28
CA SER A 149 0.61 5.62 3.70
C SER A 149 0.63 5.98 2.21
N SER A 150 -0.41 5.60 1.47
CA SER A 150 -0.58 5.94 0.06
C SER A 150 -2.05 6.31 -0.20
N PRO A 151 -2.37 7.61 -0.22
CA PRO A 151 -3.68 8.08 -0.68
C PRO A 151 -3.95 7.58 -2.09
N LYS A 152 -5.17 7.07 -2.30
CA LYS A 152 -5.64 6.64 -3.62
C LYS A 152 -6.08 7.84 -4.46
N ASP A 153 -6.56 8.89 -3.80
CA ASP A 153 -7.00 10.13 -4.44
C ASP A 153 -6.81 11.31 -3.48
N VAL A 154 -6.84 12.52 -4.01
CA VAL A 154 -6.81 13.77 -3.23
C VAL A 154 -7.77 14.77 -3.86
N GLU A 155 -8.48 15.51 -3.01
CA GLU A 155 -9.19 16.71 -3.42
C GLU A 155 -8.60 17.91 -2.71
N CYS A 156 -8.49 19.02 -3.45
CA CYS A 156 -8.02 20.29 -2.92
C CYS A 156 -9.00 21.40 -3.25
N ARG A 157 -9.19 22.34 -2.32
CA ARG A 157 -10.00 23.54 -2.53
C ARG A 157 -9.49 24.71 -1.70
N ALA A 158 -9.85 25.92 -2.11
CA ALA A 158 -9.62 27.09 -1.27
C ALA A 158 -10.62 27.11 -0.12
N LYS A 159 -10.12 27.30 1.11
CA LYS A 159 -10.90 27.26 2.35
C LYS A 159 -12.00 28.32 2.39
N ASP A 160 -11.69 29.51 1.89
CA ASP A 160 -12.62 30.64 1.87
C ASP A 160 -13.47 30.71 0.58
N ASN A 161 -13.21 29.84 -0.41
CA ASN A 161 -13.89 29.81 -1.70
C ASN A 161 -14.32 28.38 -2.10
N ILE A 162 -14.98 27.68 -1.19
CA ILE A 162 -15.30 26.23 -1.34
C ILE A 162 -16.16 25.86 -2.56
N HIS A 163 -16.86 26.83 -3.14
CA HIS A 163 -17.74 26.63 -4.30
C HIS A 163 -17.05 26.94 -5.63
N VAL A 164 -15.84 27.49 -5.60
CA VAL A 164 -15.07 27.80 -6.81
C VAL A 164 -14.14 26.61 -7.10
N PRO A 165 -14.28 25.97 -8.27
CA PRO A 165 -13.38 24.89 -8.67
C PRO A 165 -11.92 25.34 -8.65
N LEU A 166 -11.00 24.45 -8.25
CA LEU A 166 -9.57 24.77 -8.14
C LEU A 166 -9.00 25.38 -9.43
N ALA A 167 -9.42 24.87 -10.59
CA ALA A 167 -8.99 25.34 -11.91
C ALA A 167 -9.49 26.76 -12.26
N GLU A 168 -10.55 27.24 -11.60
CA GLU A 168 -11.15 28.56 -11.84
C GLU A 168 -10.62 29.63 -10.88
N LEU A 169 -9.86 29.26 -9.85
CA LEU A 169 -9.28 30.20 -8.89
C LEU A 169 -8.21 31.13 -9.49
N GLY A 170 -7.73 30.83 -10.70
CA GLY A 170 -6.67 31.61 -11.35
C GLY A 170 -5.30 31.52 -10.66
N GLN A 171 -5.07 30.47 -9.87
CA GLN A 171 -3.81 30.21 -9.16
C GLN A 171 -3.12 28.96 -9.72
N ASN A 172 -1.79 28.99 -9.81
CA ASN A 172 -1.01 27.81 -10.17
C ASN A 172 -0.84 26.88 -8.96
N VAL A 173 -1.63 25.82 -8.91
CA VAL A 173 -1.68 24.89 -7.76
C VAL A 173 -1.45 23.47 -8.24
N GLU A 174 -0.49 22.79 -7.64
CA GLU A 174 -0.32 21.35 -7.79
C GLU A 174 -1.20 20.63 -6.75
N CYS A 175 -2.06 19.72 -7.21
CA CYS A 175 -2.93 18.90 -6.35
C CYS A 175 -2.94 17.47 -6.89
N ASN A 176 -2.25 16.54 -6.23
CA ASN A 176 -2.25 15.12 -6.62
C ASN A 176 -1.92 14.17 -5.45
N PRO A 177 -2.30 12.88 -5.53
CA PRO A 177 -2.20 11.97 -4.39
C PRO A 177 -0.77 11.68 -3.92
N SER A 178 0.22 11.91 -4.78
CA SER A 178 1.63 11.66 -4.46
C SER A 178 2.23 12.75 -3.58
N VAL A 179 1.84 14.02 -3.81
CA VAL A 179 2.42 15.18 -3.11
C VAL A 179 1.46 15.81 -2.10
N GLY A 180 0.14 15.75 -2.34
CA GLY A 180 -0.86 16.55 -1.64
C GLY A 180 -1.12 17.84 -2.41
N LEU A 181 -1.05 18.98 -1.73
CA LEU A 181 -1.15 20.31 -2.35
C LEU A 181 0.13 21.12 -2.20
N ILE A 182 0.52 21.79 -3.29
CA ILE A 182 1.58 22.78 -3.32
C ILE A 182 1.11 24.01 -4.09
N CYS A 183 1.12 25.17 -3.43
CA CYS A 183 1.02 26.48 -4.04
C CYS A 183 2.25 27.31 -3.63
N ARG A 184 2.92 27.97 -4.57
CA ARG A 184 4.09 28.82 -4.29
C ARG A 184 3.80 30.25 -4.69
N ASN A 185 4.06 31.22 -3.82
CA ASN A 185 3.77 32.63 -4.08
C ASN A 185 4.45 33.17 -5.35
N LYS A 186 5.68 32.72 -5.63
CA LYS A 186 6.43 33.10 -6.84
C LYS A 186 5.79 32.63 -8.16
N ASP A 187 4.91 31.62 -8.11
CA ASP A 187 4.22 31.08 -9.28
C ASP A 187 2.87 31.78 -9.52
N GLN A 188 2.50 32.75 -8.67
CA GLN A 188 1.20 33.43 -8.70
C GLN A 188 1.24 34.79 -9.42
N GLY A 189 0.07 35.16 -9.96
CA GLY A 189 -0.18 36.49 -10.53
C GLY A 189 -0.30 37.59 -9.48
N ILE A 190 -1.15 38.60 -9.71
CA ILE A 190 -1.38 39.70 -8.76
C ILE A 190 -2.69 39.46 -7.99
N PRO A 191 -2.69 39.45 -6.64
CA PRO A 191 -1.53 39.55 -5.76
C PRO A 191 -0.67 38.26 -5.77
N PRO A 192 0.66 38.36 -5.60
CA PRO A 192 1.57 37.20 -5.63
C PRO A 192 1.55 36.45 -4.30
N ILE A 193 0.37 35.96 -3.92
CA ILE A 193 0.13 35.23 -2.68
C ILE A 193 -0.86 34.09 -2.93
N CYS A 194 -0.54 32.91 -2.42
CA CYS A 194 -1.44 31.77 -2.41
C CYS A 194 -2.68 32.05 -1.56
N TYR A 195 -3.83 31.53 -1.99
CA TYR A 195 -4.97 31.39 -1.10
C TYR A 195 -4.67 30.38 0.00
N ASN A 196 -5.49 30.40 1.06
CA ASN A 196 -5.48 29.37 2.08
C ASN A 196 -6.24 28.15 1.55
N TYR A 197 -5.54 27.04 1.34
CA TYR A 197 -6.10 25.81 0.83
C TYR A 197 -6.36 24.79 1.93
N GLU A 198 -7.17 23.81 1.59
CA GLU A 198 -7.36 22.62 2.37
C GLU A 198 -7.47 21.41 1.45
N ILE A 199 -7.06 20.26 1.94
CA ILE A 199 -7.13 19.00 1.20
C ILE A 199 -7.94 17.96 1.95
N ARG A 200 -8.50 17.00 1.24
CA ARG A 200 -8.91 15.72 1.82
C ARG A 200 -8.32 14.59 1.01
N VAL A 201 -7.99 13.49 1.67
CA VAL A 201 -7.37 12.33 1.04
C VAL A 201 -8.34 11.17 1.02
N ARG A 202 -8.33 10.39 -0.06
CA ARG A 202 -9.11 9.15 -0.14
C ARG A 202 -8.21 7.98 0.23
N CYS A 203 -8.48 7.39 1.38
CA CYS A 203 -7.74 6.25 1.89
C CYS A 203 -8.53 4.97 1.71
N CYS A 204 -7.86 3.93 1.20
CA CYS A 204 -8.47 2.62 1.04
C CYS A 204 -7.92 1.66 2.07
N HIS A 205 -8.83 1.01 2.80
CA HIS A 205 -8.51 0.04 3.81
C HIS A 205 -9.04 -1.33 3.39
N CYS A 206 -8.19 -2.32 3.64
CA CYS A 206 -8.51 -3.72 3.44
C CYS A 206 -9.43 -4.13 4.59
N LEU A 207 -10.67 -4.53 4.28
CA LEU A 207 -11.53 -5.08 5.32
C LEU A 207 -11.07 -6.50 5.66
N SER A 208 -10.81 -6.72 6.94
CA SER A 208 -10.84 -8.06 7.50
C SER A 208 -12.25 -8.62 7.42
N TYR A 209 -12.40 -9.95 7.41
CA TYR A 209 -13.72 -10.60 7.48
C TYR A 209 -14.58 -10.08 8.65
N SER A 210 -13.96 -9.79 9.79
CA SER A 210 -14.67 -9.23 10.95
C SER A 210 -15.23 -7.84 10.70
N GLN A 211 -14.56 -7.03 9.87
CA GLN A 211 -15.07 -5.71 9.50
C GLN A 211 -16.11 -5.80 8.39
N HIS A 212 -15.91 -6.69 7.40
CA HIS A 212 -16.86 -6.91 6.31
C HIS A 212 -18.23 -7.44 6.79
N CYS A 213 -18.27 -8.36 7.77
CA CYS A 213 -19.58 -8.79 8.28
C CYS A 213 -20.29 -7.73 9.15
N LEU A 214 -19.64 -6.62 9.53
CA LEU A 214 -20.22 -5.53 10.35
C LEU A 214 -20.63 -4.30 9.53
N SER A 215 -20.19 -4.20 8.27
CA SER A 215 -20.55 -3.13 7.32
C SER A 215 -21.82 -3.50 6.55
#